data_AF-A0A6N2CIG9-F1
#
_entry.id   AF-A0A6N2CIG9-F1
#
_cell.length_a   1.000
_cell.length_b   1.000
_cell.length_c   1.000
_cell.angle_alpha   90.00
_cell.angle_beta   90.00
_cell.angle_gamma   90.00
#
_symmetry.space_group_name_H-M   'P 1'
#
loop_
_entity.id
_entity.type
_entity.pdbx_description
1 polymer ?
#
loop_
_entity_poly.entity_id
_entity_poly.type
_entity_poly.pdbx_seq_one_letter_code
_entity_poly.pdbx_strand_id
1 'polypeptide(L)' 'MAYRGKPFWSWNGDLEQSELLRQVEVLGAMGMGGGFMHSRTGLRTEYLGDAWFELIRSSAEKMHALGLEAWIY' A
#
# COMPACT_ATOMS: atom_id res chain seq x y z
N MET A 1 -15.77 -3.69 8.91
CA MET A 1 -14.92 -4.10 7.76
C MET A 1 -14.68 -5.61 7.63
N ALA A 2 -15.16 -6.46 8.54
CA ALA A 2 -14.74 -7.87 8.67
C ALA A 2 -14.84 -8.80 7.44
N TYR A 3 -15.54 -8.40 6.37
CA TYR A 3 -15.74 -9.22 5.17
C TYR A 3 -15.30 -8.55 3.86
N ARG A 4 -14.67 -7.37 3.91
CA ARG A 4 -14.17 -6.69 2.70
C ARG A 4 -12.81 -7.26 2.29
N GLY A 5 -12.62 -7.45 0.99
CA GLY A 5 -11.38 -7.97 0.43
C GLY A 5 -10.17 -7.08 0.74
N LYS A 6 -9.01 -7.71 0.92
CA LYS A 6 -7.70 -7.06 1.11
C LYS A 6 -6.74 -7.67 0.09
N PRO A 7 -6.66 -7.10 -1.13
CA PRO A 7 -5.83 -7.69 -2.18
C PRO A 7 -4.34 -7.59 -1.84
N PHE A 8 -3.55 -8.47 -2.46
CA PHE A 8 -2.11 -8.25 -2.59
C PHE A 8 -1.87 -7.08 -3.52
N TRP A 9 -1.35 -6.00 -2.96
CA TRP A 9 -0.98 -4.79 -3.68
C TRP A 9 0.49 -4.90 -4.08
N SER A 10 0.71 -5.25 -5.33
CA SER A 10 2.05 -5.56 -5.85
C SER A 10 2.88 -4.30 -6.04
N TRP A 11 3.90 -4.13 -5.21
CA TRP A 11 4.92 -3.09 -5.33
C TRP A 11 6.05 -3.59 -6.21
N ASN A 12 6.24 -2.95 -7.35
CA ASN A 12 7.28 -3.26 -8.34
C ASN A 12 7.66 -1.96 -9.06
N GLY A 13 8.80 -1.97 -9.77
CA GLY A 13 9.33 -0.78 -10.42
C GLY A 13 9.78 0.28 -9.41
N ASP A 14 9.72 1.53 -9.83
CA ASP A 14 9.98 2.69 -8.98
C ASP A 14 8.71 3.05 -8.21
N LEU A 15 8.80 3.10 -6.89
CA LEU A 15 7.68 3.51 -6.05
C LEU A 15 7.70 5.03 -5.86
N GLU A 16 6.54 5.64 -6.03
CA GLU A 16 6.37 7.08 -5.92
C GLU A 16 5.22 7.38 -4.96
N GLN A 17 5.47 8.21 -3.95
CA GLN A 17 4.55 8.37 -2.82
C GLN A 17 3.17 8.85 -3.29
N SER A 18 3.10 9.83 -4.20
CA SER A 18 1.80 10.38 -4.61
C SER A 18 0.94 9.34 -5.31
N GLU A 19 1.55 8.48 -6.14
CA GLU A 19 0.87 7.36 -6.79
C GLU A 19 0.39 6.32 -5.78
N LEU A 20 1.21 5.96 -4.78
CA LEU A 20 0.80 5.02 -3.73
C LEU A 20 -0.40 5.55 -2.94
N LEU A 21 -0.40 6.84 -2.58
CA LEU A 21 -1.52 7.46 -1.86
C LEU A 21 -2.79 7.52 -2.71
N ARG A 22 -2.67 7.82 -4.01
CA ARG A 22 -3.79 7.76 -4.96
C ARG A 22 -4.35 6.34 -5.07
N GLN A 23 -3.50 5.32 -5.13
CA GLN A 23 -3.92 3.92 -5.17
C GLN A 23 -4.66 3.50 -3.89
N VAL A 24 -4.26 4.00 -2.72
CA VAL A 24 -4.99 3.79 -1.46
C VAL A 24 -6.42 4.36 -1.54
N GLU A 25 -6.59 5.55 -2.11
CA GLU A 25 -7.92 6.14 -2.33
C GLU A 25 -8.76 5.30 -3.30
N VAL A 26 -8.15 4.80 -4.38
CA VAL A 26 -8.81 3.90 -5.33
C VAL A 26 -9.25 2.60 -4.65
N LEU A 27 -8.41 1.98 -3.81
CA LEU A 27 -8.77 0.80 -3.04
C LEU A 27 -10.01 1.06 -2.15
N GLY A 28 -10.04 2.21 -1.47
CA GLY A 28 -11.18 2.65 -0.68
C GLY A 28 -12.45 2.84 -1.53
N ALA A 29 -12.33 3.55 -2.67
CA ALA A 29 -13.43 3.81 -3.59
C ALA A 29 -14.01 2.53 -4.22
N MET A 30 -13.16 1.53 -4.48
CA MET A 30 -13.58 0.20 -4.93
C MET A 30 -14.26 -0.63 -3.84
N GLY A 31 -14.29 -0.13 -2.60
CA GLY A 31 -14.92 -0.80 -1.47
C GLY A 31 -14.06 -1.87 -0.81
N MET A 32 -12.74 -1.88 -1.04
CA MET A 32 -11.82 -2.78 -0.36
C MET A 32 -11.74 -2.46 1.14
N GLY A 33 -11.34 -3.45 1.93
CA GLY A 33 -11.15 -3.32 3.38
C GLY A 33 -9.72 -2.95 3.76
N GLY A 34 -8.81 -2.86 2.80
CA GLY A 34 -7.38 -2.74 3.05
C GLY A 34 -6.55 -3.28 1.90
N GLY A 35 -5.26 -3.50 2.15
CA GLY A 35 -4.35 -4.12 1.18
C GLY A 35 -3.05 -4.58 1.84
N PHE A 36 -2.40 -5.55 1.20
CA PHE A 36 -1.06 -6.03 1.57
C PHE A 36 -0.03 -5.35 0.68
N MET A 37 0.77 -4.44 1.24
CA MET A 37 1.95 -3.87 0.58
C MET A 37 2.94 -5.02 0.38
N HIS A 38 2.99 -5.53 -0.85
CA HIS A 38 3.68 -6.77 -1.19
C HIS A 38 4.75 -6.44 -2.22
N SER A 39 6.02 -6.39 -1.78
CA SER A 39 7.16 -6.17 -2.65
C SER A 39 7.35 -7.36 -3.60
N ARG A 40 7.50 -7.10 -4.90
CA ARG A 40 7.59 -8.13 -5.95
C ARG A 40 8.86 -7.98 -6.77
N THR A 41 9.17 -9.03 -7.52
CA THR A 41 10.24 -9.03 -8.53
C THR A 41 10.13 -7.80 -9.44
N GLY A 42 11.26 -7.13 -9.65
CA GLY A 42 11.32 -5.89 -10.44
C GLY A 42 11.15 -4.62 -9.63
N LEU A 43 11.02 -4.69 -8.30
CA LEU A 43 11.13 -3.52 -7.43
C LEU A 43 12.51 -2.85 -7.59
N ARG A 44 12.51 -1.55 -7.87
CA ARG A 44 13.71 -0.71 -8.03
C ARG A 44 14.01 0.11 -6.77
N THR A 45 12.98 0.53 -6.04
CA THR A 45 13.16 1.10 -4.69
C THR A 45 13.83 0.06 -3.79
N GLU A 46 14.88 0.45 -3.06
CA GLU A 46 15.64 -0.48 -2.22
C GLU A 46 14.73 -1.18 -1.20
N TYR A 47 14.64 -2.50 -1.30
CA TYR A 47 13.80 -3.29 -0.41
C TYR A 47 14.33 -3.22 1.03
N LEU A 48 13.44 -2.90 1.98
CA LEU A 48 13.78 -2.64 3.39
C LEU A 48 14.78 -1.49 3.60
N GLY A 49 14.99 -0.63 2.60
CA GLY A 49 15.72 0.62 2.77
C GLY A 49 14.84 1.70 3.41
N ASP A 50 15.46 2.81 3.83
CA ASP A 50 14.77 3.91 4.51
C ASP A 50 13.61 4.48 3.68
N ALA A 51 13.86 4.72 2.38
CA ALA A 51 12.83 5.21 1.46
C ALA A 51 11.65 4.24 1.36
N TRP A 52 11.90 2.93 1.36
CA TRP A 52 10.83 1.94 1.32
C TRP A 52 9.98 1.98 2.60
N PHE A 53 10.62 2.06 3.77
CA PHE A 53 9.90 2.17 5.05
C PHE A 53 9.11 3.49 5.18
N GLU A 54 9.61 4.58 4.62
CA GLU A 54 8.86 5.84 4.54
C GLU A 54 7.58 5.68 3.70
N LEU A 55 7.66 5.01 2.56
CA LEU A 55 6.51 4.73 1.70
C LEU A 55 5.49 3.80 2.37
N ILE A 56 5.96 2.79 3.11
CA ILE A 56 5.11 1.92 3.93
C ILE A 56 4.37 2.75 4.97
N ARG A 57 5.08 3.61 5.71
CA ARG A 57 4.49 4.48 6.73
C ARG A 57 3.42 5.39 6.13
N SER A 58 3.73 6.11 5.05
CA SER A 58 2.77 7.02 4.41
C SER A 58 1.53 6.28 3.88
N SER A 59 1.72 5.09 3.33
CA SER A 59 0.61 4.27 2.83
C SER A 59 -0.27 3.77 3.97
N ALA A 60 0.33 3.30 5.07
CA ALA A 60 -0.38 2.83 6.24
C ALA A 60 -1.16 3.95 6.94
N GLU A 61 -0.57 5.15 7.08
CA GLU A 61 -1.22 6.33 7.64
C GLU A 61 -2.44 6.75 6.80
N LYS A 62 -2.30 6.78 5.46
CA LYS A 62 -3.41 7.09 4.56
C LYS A 62 -4.51 6.03 4.61
N MET A 63 -4.14 4.75 4.63
CA MET A 63 -5.11 3.66 4.79
C MET A 63 -5.88 3.82 6.11
N HIS A 64 -5.18 4.07 7.21
CA HIS A 64 -5.79 4.28 8.52
C HIS A 64 -6.76 5.48 8.52
N ALA A 65 -6.37 6.61 7.91
CA ALA A 65 -7.24 7.78 7.78
C ALA A 65 -8.52 7.52 6.97
N LEU A 66 -8.49 6.57 6.03
CA LEU A 66 -9.66 6.11 5.27
C LEU A 66 -10.41 4.95 5.96
N GLY A 67 -9.99 4.55 7.15
CA GLY A 67 -10.53 3.41 7.88
C GLY A 67 -10.18 2.05 7.29
N LEU A 68 -9.23 1.97 6.35
CA LEU A 68 -8.73 0.76 5.71
C LEU A 68 -7.65 0.10 6.56
N GLU A 69 -7.49 -1.23 6.43
CA GLU A 69 -6.42 -1.95 7.10
C GLU A 69 -5.17 -2.08 6.22
N ALA A 70 -4.02 -1.67 6.77
CA ALA A 70 -2.73 -1.80 6.13
C ALA A 70 -2.01 -3.07 6.61
N TRP A 71 -1.48 -3.85 5.68
CA TRP A 71 -0.71 -5.06 5.95
C TRP A 71 0.59 -5.05 5.15
N ILE A 72 1.66 -5.63 5.71
CA ILE A 72 2.94 -5.82 5.03
C ILE A 72 3.10 -7.32 4.75
N TYR A 73 3.57 -7.66 3.55
CA TYR A 73 3.96 -9.02 3.15
C TYR A 73 5.38 -9.01 2.60
#